data_AF-A0A9X1IDH7-F1
#
_entry.id   AF-A0A9X1IDH7-F1
#
_cell.length_a   1.000
_cell.length_b   1.000
_cell.length_c   1.000
_cell.angle_alpha   90.00
_cell.angle_beta   90.00
_cell.angle_gamma   90.00
#
_symmetry.space_group_name_H-M   'P 1'
#
loop_
_entity.id
_entity.type
_entity.pdbx_description
1 polymer ?
#
loop_
_entity_poly.entity_id
_entity_poly.type
_entity_poly.pdbx_seq_one_letter_code
_entity_poly.pdbx_strand_id
1 'polypeptide(L)'
;MAAGMAGWRKEQDEPITSGAVDEPAPGLEGQPRLDMALIEAAVPKLIDHAVGGPVVLTRHGSEAFVLLPLDIWRRVWLAIARPPVIDMDRDRPGEPEGD
;
A
#
# COMPACT_ATOMS: atom_id res chain seq x y z
N MET A 1 -31.26 8.33 34.12
CA MET A 1 -29.82 8.31 33.81
C MET A 1 -29.35 6.87 33.80
N ALA A 2 -28.98 6.36 32.63
CA ALA A 2 -28.02 5.27 32.42
C ALA A 2 -27.69 5.32 30.93
N ALA A 3 -26.60 5.99 30.61
CA ALA A 3 -26.02 6.06 29.28
C ALA A 3 -25.01 4.94 29.12
N GLY A 4 -24.88 4.44 27.89
CA GLY A 4 -23.62 3.87 27.39
C GLY A 4 -23.46 2.37 27.54
N MET A 5 -23.87 1.64 26.50
CA MET A 5 -22.97 0.74 25.76
C MET A 5 -23.46 0.73 24.30
N ALA A 6 -23.10 1.79 23.58
CA ALA A 6 -23.30 1.87 22.14
C ALA A 6 -22.49 0.75 21.48
N GLY A 7 -23.16 0.01 20.59
CA GLY A 7 -22.69 -1.24 20.03
C GLY A 7 -21.27 -1.22 19.49
N TRP A 8 -20.40 -1.98 20.14
CA TRP A 8 -19.27 -2.60 19.46
C TRP A 8 -19.85 -3.62 18.49
N ARG A 9 -19.76 -3.32 17.18
CA ARG A 9 -20.16 -4.26 16.12
C ARG A 9 -19.19 -5.44 16.19
N LYS A 10 -19.59 -6.51 16.88
CA LYS A 10 -18.84 -7.78 17.03
C LYS A 10 -18.28 -8.32 15.70
N GLU A 11 -18.96 -8.04 14.59
CA GLU A 11 -18.59 -8.42 13.22
C GLU A 11 -17.24 -7.84 12.75
N GLN A 12 -16.75 -6.74 13.35
CA GLN A 12 -15.50 -6.09 12.92
C GLN A 12 -14.23 -6.73 13.51
N ASP A 13 -14.37 -7.58 14.53
CA ASP A 13 -13.27 -8.29 15.20
C ASP A 13 -13.19 -9.77 14.81
N GLU A 14 -14.03 -10.23 13.88
CA GLU A 14 -13.93 -11.62 13.43
C GLU A 14 -12.62 -11.82 12.65
N PRO A 15 -11.80 -12.82 13.03
CA PRO A 15 -10.59 -13.12 12.29
C PRO A 15 -10.97 -13.51 10.86
N ILE A 16 -10.29 -12.90 9.89
CA ILE A 16 -10.41 -13.29 8.48
C ILE A 16 -10.06 -14.78 8.39
N THR A 17 -11.05 -15.61 8.06
CA THR A 17 -10.87 -17.04 7.95
C THR A 17 -10.12 -17.36 6.66
N SER A 18 -8.96 -17.99 6.78
CA SER A 18 -8.23 -18.47 5.62
C SER A 18 -8.92 -19.72 5.06
N GLY A 19 -9.20 -19.73 3.75
CA GLY A 19 -9.81 -20.86 3.05
C GLY A 19 -8.83 -22.00 2.75
N ALA A 20 -9.36 -23.06 2.17
CA ALA A 20 -8.61 -24.13 1.52
C ALA A 20 -8.92 -24.12 0.02
N VAL A 21 -7.94 -24.51 -0.80
CA VAL A 21 -8.10 -24.75 -2.24
C VAL A 21 -7.77 -26.22 -2.47
N ASP A 22 -8.63 -26.93 -3.21
CA ASP A 22 -8.52 -28.38 -3.39
C ASP A 22 -7.22 -28.79 -4.09
N GLU A 23 -6.74 -27.97 -5.03
CA GLU A 23 -5.47 -28.18 -5.74
C GLU A 23 -4.59 -26.92 -5.67
N PRO A 24 -3.76 -26.77 -4.62
CA PRO A 24 -2.81 -25.66 -4.54
C PRO A 24 -1.73 -25.81 -5.62
N ALA A 25 -1.30 -24.69 -6.21
CA ALA A 25 -0.21 -24.70 -7.18
C ALA A 25 1.11 -25.16 -6.53
N PRO A 26 2.02 -25.79 -7.31
CA PRO A 26 3.28 -26.32 -6.78
C PRO A 26 4.10 -25.26 -6.02
N GLY A 27 4.52 -25.59 -4.80
CA GLY A 27 5.30 -24.70 -3.93
C GLY A 27 4.45 -23.75 -3.08
N LEU A 28 3.12 -23.78 -3.20
CA LEU A 28 2.18 -23.01 -2.39
C LEU A 28 1.39 -23.87 -1.41
N GLU A 29 1.75 -25.14 -1.24
CA GLU A 29 1.14 -26.05 -0.26
C GLU A 29 1.32 -25.50 1.17
N GLY A 30 0.30 -25.61 2.02
CA GLY A 30 0.35 -25.09 3.40
C GLY A 30 0.22 -23.56 3.62
N GLN A 31 0.32 -22.70 2.59
CA GLN A 31 0.18 -21.24 2.76
C GLN A 31 -1.26 -20.82 3.08
N PRO A 32 -1.52 -19.80 3.93
CA PRO A 32 -2.90 -19.34 4.16
C PRO A 32 -3.53 -18.85 2.85
N ARG A 33 -4.77 -19.28 2.56
CA ARG A 33 -5.51 -18.80 1.39
C ARG A 33 -6.53 -17.77 1.82
N LEU A 34 -6.62 -16.69 1.07
CA LEU A 34 -7.61 -15.66 1.28
C LEU A 34 -8.45 -15.55 0.01
N ASP A 35 -9.77 -15.54 0.16
CA ASP A 35 -10.66 -15.29 -0.98
C ASP A 35 -10.46 -13.86 -1.47
N MET A 36 -10.10 -13.73 -2.75
CA MET A 36 -9.90 -12.44 -3.40
C MET A 36 -11.19 -11.61 -3.42
N ALA A 37 -12.36 -12.24 -3.42
CA ALA A 37 -13.65 -11.56 -3.37
C ALA A 37 -13.79 -10.66 -2.13
N LEU A 38 -13.15 -11.02 -1.00
CA LEU A 38 -13.14 -10.19 0.21
C LEU A 38 -12.35 -8.89 0.00
N ILE A 39 -11.24 -8.96 -0.73
CA ILE A 39 -10.44 -7.78 -1.09
C ILE A 39 -11.24 -6.93 -2.07
N GLU A 40 -11.79 -7.55 -3.12
CA GLU A 40 -12.57 -6.87 -4.16
C GLU A 40 -13.82 -6.19 -3.60
N ALA A 41 -14.50 -6.76 -2.63
CA ALA A 41 -15.64 -6.13 -1.96
C ALA A 41 -15.24 -4.88 -1.14
N ALA A 42 -14.02 -4.85 -0.60
CA ALA A 42 -13.53 -3.73 0.19
C ALA A 42 -12.99 -2.57 -0.68
N VAL A 43 -12.49 -2.88 -1.88
CA VAL A 43 -11.86 -1.91 -2.79
C VAL A 43 -12.77 -0.73 -3.16
N PRO A 44 -14.05 -0.90 -3.57
CA PRO A 44 -14.92 0.22 -3.93
C PRO A 44 -15.05 1.24 -2.80
N LYS A 45 -15.30 0.78 -1.57
CA LYS A 45 -15.43 1.65 -0.41
C LYS A 45 -14.12 2.38 -0.09
N LEU A 46 -12.99 1.69 -0.26
CA LEU A 46 -11.67 2.30 -0.07
C LEU A 46 -11.40 3.40 -1.12
N ILE A 47 -11.81 3.17 -2.38
CA ILE A 47 -11.73 4.17 -3.46
C ILE A 47 -12.64 5.36 -3.15
N ASP A 48 -13.89 5.12 -2.72
CA ASP A 48 -14.83 6.20 -2.35
C ASP A 48 -14.25 7.10 -1.25
N HIS A 49 -13.58 6.52 -0.25
CA HIS A 49 -12.87 7.29 0.77
C HIS A 49 -11.70 8.08 0.18
N ALA A 50 -10.92 7.48 -0.71
CA ALA A 50 -9.78 8.13 -1.36
C ALA A 50 -10.18 9.31 -2.26
N VAL A 51 -11.38 9.29 -2.85
CA VAL A 51 -11.93 10.43 -3.61
C VAL A 51 -12.11 11.66 -2.71
N GLY A 52 -12.43 11.47 -1.42
CA GLY A 52 -12.54 12.55 -0.44
C GLY A 52 -11.19 13.11 0.03
N GLY A 53 -10.08 12.43 -0.24
CA GLY A 53 -8.74 12.84 0.14
C GLY A 53 -7.83 11.67 0.52
N PRO A 54 -6.59 11.95 0.97
CA PRO A 54 -5.64 10.93 1.41
C PRO A 54 -6.19 10.00 2.48
N VAL A 55 -5.99 8.68 2.31
CA VAL A 55 -6.37 7.65 3.30
C VAL A 55 -5.10 6.97 3.81
N VAL A 56 -4.87 7.01 5.13
CA VAL A 56 -3.77 6.30 5.77
C VAL A 56 -4.20 4.88 6.10
N LEU A 57 -3.45 3.90 5.59
CA LEU A 57 -3.66 2.49 5.84
C LEU A 57 -2.71 2.04 6.95
N THR A 58 -3.27 1.38 7.97
CA THR A 58 -2.51 0.86 9.11
C THR A 58 -2.38 -0.66 9.05
N ARG A 59 -1.29 -1.19 9.59
CA ARG A 59 -1.05 -2.62 9.77
C ARG A 59 -0.51 -2.84 11.19
N HIS A 60 -1.17 -3.70 11.96
CA HIS A 60 -0.79 -3.98 13.36
C HIS A 60 -0.68 -2.70 14.22
N GLY A 61 -1.61 -1.76 14.04
CA GLY A 61 -1.65 -0.50 14.79
C GLY A 61 -0.60 0.54 14.37
N SER A 62 0.21 0.26 13.34
CA SER A 62 1.20 1.19 12.80
C SER A 62 0.79 1.68 11.42
N GLU A 63 1.08 2.95 11.10
CA GLU A 63 0.89 3.50 9.75
C GLU A 63 1.81 2.76 8.77
N ALA A 64 1.25 2.24 7.67
CA ALA A 64 1.96 1.41 6.72
C ALA A 64 2.01 2.02 5.31
N PHE A 65 0.87 2.52 4.82
CA PHE A 65 0.76 3.09 3.47
C PHE A 65 -0.18 4.29 3.46
N VAL A 66 -0.06 5.14 2.44
CA VAL A 66 -1.03 6.20 2.15
C VAL A 66 -1.60 5.99 0.76
N LEU A 67 -2.92 5.89 0.67
CA LEU A 67 -3.66 5.86 -0.58
C LEU A 67 -4.07 7.28 -0.95
N LEU A 68 -3.77 7.67 -2.20
CA LEU A 68 -3.98 9.01 -2.72
C LEU A 68 -4.59 8.92 -4.13
N PRO A 69 -5.49 9.84 -4.50
CA PRO A 69 -5.77 10.11 -5.91
C PRO A 69 -4.49 10.41 -6.69
N LEU A 70 -4.42 9.92 -7.93
CA LEU A 70 -3.21 10.01 -8.74
C LEU A 70 -2.78 11.46 -9.03
N ASP A 71 -3.73 12.37 -9.17
CA ASP A 71 -3.47 13.80 -9.36
C ASP A 71 -2.87 14.44 -8.10
N ILE A 72 -3.34 14.07 -6.91
CA ILE A 72 -2.75 14.51 -5.63
C ILE A 72 -1.34 13.94 -5.50
N TRP A 73 -1.15 12.65 -5.78
CA TRP A 73 0.19 12.04 -5.79
C TRP A 73 1.15 12.79 -6.72
N ARG A 74 0.73 13.10 -7.95
CA ARG A 74 1.55 13.86 -8.89
C ARG A 74 1.96 15.23 -8.35
N ARG A 75 1.05 15.96 -7.67
CA ARG A 75 1.36 17.24 -7.05
C ARG A 75 2.39 17.10 -5.93
N VAL A 76 2.20 16.11 -5.05
CA VAL A 76 3.16 15.81 -3.97
C VAL A 76 4.52 15.47 -4.56
N TRP A 77 4.56 14.55 -5.54
CA TRP A 77 5.78 14.13 -6.21
C TRP A 77 6.55 15.28 -6.86
N LEU A 78 5.83 16.22 -7.50
CA LEU A 78 6.43 17.39 -8.14
C LEU A 78 6.88 18.46 -7.12
N ALA A 79 6.26 18.52 -5.95
CA ALA A 79 6.59 19.47 -4.90
C ALA A 79 7.80 19.04 -4.05
N ILE A 80 8.14 17.74 -4.06
CA ILE A 80 9.31 17.23 -3.35
C ILE A 80 10.56 17.62 -4.14
N ALA A 81 11.55 18.20 -3.45
CA ALA A 81 12.85 18.46 -4.02
C ALA A 81 13.40 17.14 -4.59
N ARG A 82 13.72 17.10 -5.89
CA ARG A 82 14.36 15.92 -6.47
C ARG A 82 15.62 15.65 -5.65
N PRO A 83 15.84 14.40 -5.19
CA PRO A 83 17.12 14.04 -4.61
C PRO A 83 18.22 14.51 -5.56
N PRO A 84 19.32 15.11 -5.06
CA PRO A 84 20.39 15.53 -5.93
C PRO A 84 20.82 14.32 -6.76
N VAL A 85 20.57 14.38 -8.06
CA VAL A 85 21.16 13.45 -9.00
C VAL A 85 22.62 13.83 -8.98
N ILE A 86 23.46 13.01 -8.34
CA ILE A 86 24.90 13.11 -8.53
C ILE A 86 25.09 12.68 -9.99
N ASP A 87 25.17 13.66 -10.89
CA ASP A 87 25.76 13.44 -12.20
C ASP A 87 27.17 12.96 -11.90
N MET A 88 27.37 11.65 -12.05
CA MET A 88 28.70 11.10 -12.20
C MET A 88 29.14 11.57 -13.57
N ASP A 89 29.51 12.86 -13.67
CA ASP A 89 30.33 13.34 -14.75
C ASP A 89 31.45 12.33 -14.87
N ARG A 90 31.48 11.65 -16.02
CA ARG A 90 32.58 10.82 -16.40
C ARG A 90 33.76 11.77 -16.56
N ASP A 91 34.41 12.08 -15.45
CA ASP A 91 35.81 12.43 -15.42
C ASP A 91 36.55 11.22 -16.00
N ARG A 92 36.66 11.18 -17.33
CA ARG A 92 37.66 10.39 -18.03
C ARG A 92 38.99 11.07 -17.71
N PRO A 93 39.88 10.46 -16.93
CA PRO A 93 41.22 10.99 -16.74
C PRO A 93 42.01 10.65 -18.01
N GLY A 94 42.43 11.69 -18.74
CA GLY A 94 43.57 11.67 -19.66
C GLY A 94 43.42 10.90 -20.97
N GLU A 95 43.15 11.60 -22.06
CA GLU A 95 43.80 11.26 -23.34
C GLU A 95 45.20 11.90 -23.33
N PRO A 96 46.29 11.12 -23.47
CA PRO A 96 47.60 11.70 -23.69
C PRO A 96 47.68 12.25 -25.12
N GLU A 97 48.11 13.51 -25.24
CA GLU A 97 48.61 14.09 -26.49
C GLU A 97 49.84 13.29 -26.98
N GLY A 98 49.80 12.89 -28.25
CA GLY A 98 50.90 12.25 -29.02
C GLY A 98 50.30 11.44 -30.16
N ASP A 99 50.58 11.70 -31.44
CA ASP A 99 51.82 12.13 -32.11
C ASP A 99 51.51 13.06 -33.31
#